data_AF-A0A8K1FW24-F1
#
_entry.id   AF-A0A8K1FW24-F1
#
_cell.length_a   1.000
_cell.length_b   1.000
_cell.length_c   1.000
_cell.angle_alpha   90.00
_cell.angle_beta   90.00
_cell.angle_gamma   90.00
#
_symmetry.space_group_name_H-M   'P 1'
#
loop_
_entity.id
_entity.type
_entity.pdbx_description
1 polymer ?
#
loop_
_entity_poly.entity_id
_entity_poly.type
_entity_poly.pdbx_seq_one_letter_code
_entity_poly.pdbx_strand_id
1 'polypeptide(L)' 'VLNSPKRIVDDPEGFLKTSLKDGTVLCKLINRLLPGSAEKYCLVPKNEADCISNIQEFLKGCALLKVE' A
#
# COMPACT_ATOMS: atom_id res chain seq x y z
N VAL A 1 20.74 8.43 -8.99
CA VAL A 1 21.47 7.33 -9.66
C VAL A 1 20.76 6.01 -9.34
N LEU A 2 19.82 5.59 -10.20
CA LEU A 2 19.19 4.26 -10.15
C LEU A 2 20.02 3.30 -11.01
N ASN A 3 21.31 3.18 -10.69
CA ASN A 3 22.15 2.13 -11.24
C ASN A 3 22.22 1.05 -10.16
N SER A 4 21.35 0.06 -10.24
CA SER A 4 21.51 -1.15 -9.44
C SER A 4 21.27 -2.36 -10.35
N PRO A 5 22.24 -3.30 -10.40
CA PRO A 5 22.11 -4.49 -11.22
C PRO A 5 20.86 -5.20 -10.73
N LYS A 6 20.02 -5.66 -11.68
CA LYS A 6 18.76 -6.40 -11.45
C LYS A 6 18.80 -7.13 -10.09
N ARG A 7 18.34 -6.47 -9.02
CA ARG A 7 18.15 -7.14 -7.73
C ARG A 7 16.95 -8.01 -7.97
N ILE A 8 17.22 -9.24 -8.38
CA ILE A 8 16.23 -10.30 -8.29
C ILE A 8 15.89 -10.33 -6.80
N VAL A 9 14.63 -10.05 -6.49
CA VAL A 9 14.16 -10.21 -5.13
C VAL A 9 14.09 -11.71 -4.92
N ASP A 10 14.98 -12.26 -4.09
CA ASP A 10 15.07 -13.71 -3.86
C ASP A 10 13.77 -14.27 -3.23
N ASP A 11 13.03 -13.41 -2.51
CA ASP A 11 11.70 -13.69 -1.97
C ASP A 11 10.72 -12.56 -2.31
N PRO A 12 10.11 -12.58 -3.52
CA PRO A 12 9.17 -11.56 -3.96
C PRO A 12 7.94 -11.45 -3.04
N GLU A 13 7.48 -12.58 -2.50
CA GLU A 13 6.30 -12.62 -1.64
C GLU A 13 6.58 -11.95 -0.29
N GLY A 14 7.69 -12.30 0.37
CA GLY A 14 8.08 -11.66 1.64
C GLY A 14 8.40 -10.18 1.48
N PHE A 15 9.01 -9.79 0.36
CA PHE A 15 9.22 -8.38 0.03
C PHE A 15 7.90 -7.62 -0.09
N LEU A 16 6.93 -8.17 -0.82
CA LEU A 16 5.62 -7.53 -0.97
C LEU A 16 4.88 -7.47 0.35
N LYS A 17 4.81 -8.57 1.11
CA LYS A 17 4.19 -8.59 2.44
C LYS A 17 4.78 -7.52 3.34
N THR A 18 6.10 -7.39 3.38
CA THR A 18 6.79 -6.38 4.19
C THR A 18 6.50 -4.96 3.70
N SER A 19 6.58 -4.74 2.39
CA SER A 19 6.41 -3.41 1.78
C SER A 19 4.98 -2.88 1.86
N LEU A 20 3.99 -3.78 1.93
CA LEU A 20 2.57 -3.44 1.97
C LEU A 20 2.00 -3.42 3.39
N LYS A 21 2.75 -3.94 4.38
CA LYS A 21 2.29 -4.17 5.76
C LYS A 21 1.71 -2.94 6.45
N ASP A 22 2.27 -1.77 6.21
CA ASP A 22 1.84 -0.53 6.86
C ASP A 22 0.67 0.19 6.16
N GLY A 23 0.21 -0.34 5.01
CA GLY A 23 -0.90 0.17 4.22
C GLY A 23 -0.65 1.49 3.48
N THR A 24 0.47 2.18 3.71
CA THR A 24 0.78 3.49 3.09
C THR A 24 0.96 3.35 1.58
N VAL A 25 1.69 2.32 1.15
CA VAL A 25 1.92 2.03 -0.28
C VAL A 25 0.59 1.66 -0.96
N LEU A 26 -0.28 0.92 -0.29
CA LEU A 26 -1.60 0.56 -0.79
C LEU A 26 -2.50 1.79 -0.98
N CYS A 27 -2.53 2.71 0.00
CA CYS A 27 -3.27 3.97 -0.11
C CYS A 27 -2.78 4.85 -1.27
N LYS A 28 -1.45 4.93 -1.47
CA LYS A 28 -0.87 5.62 -2.63
C LYS A 28 -1.26 4.95 -3.96
N LEU A 29 -1.26 3.62 -4.00
CA LEU A 29 -1.65 2.85 -5.18
C LEU A 29 -3.10 3.12 -5.56
N ILE A 30 -4.05 3.02 -4.62
CA ILE A 30 -5.46 3.24 -4.96
C ILE A 30 -5.74 4.69 -5.35
N ASN A 31 -5.09 5.68 -4.72
CA ASN A 31 -5.21 7.08 -5.14
C ASN A 31 -4.63 7.33 -6.54
N ARG A 32 -3.67 6.51 -7.00
CA ARG A 32 -3.14 6.60 -8.37
C ARG A 32 -4.10 6.01 -9.39
N LEU A 33 -4.84 4.97 -9.02
CA LEU A 33 -5.84 4.32 -9.87
C LEU A 33 -7.17 5.09 -9.90
N LEU A 34 -7.62 5.54 -8.74
CA LEU A 34 -8.86 6.28 -8.52
C LEU A 34 -8.57 7.45 -7.57
N PRO A 35 -8.32 8.66 -8.10
CA PRO A 35 -7.99 9.83 -7.30
C PRO A 35 -9.04 10.12 -6.21
N GLY A 36 -8.59 10.34 -4.98
CA GLY A 36 -9.47 10.64 -3.84
C GLY A 36 -10.03 9.41 -3.11
N SER A 37 -9.61 8.19 -3.47
CA SER A 37 -10.12 6.97 -2.81
C SER A 37 -9.65 6.76 -1.38
N ALA A 38 -8.48 7.31 -1.02
CA ALA A 38 -7.91 7.22 0.31
C ALA A 38 -7.43 8.61 0.75
N GLU A 39 -8.34 9.46 1.23
CA GLU A 39 -8.03 10.83 1.66
C GLU A 39 -7.42 10.90 3.07
N LYS A 40 -7.81 9.97 3.96
CA LYS A 40 -7.51 10.04 5.40
C LYS A 40 -6.66 8.85 5.87
N TYR A 41 -5.51 8.65 5.23
CA TYR A 41 -4.55 7.63 5.65
C TYR A 41 -3.32 8.25 6.33
N CYS A 42 -2.72 7.51 7.26
CA CYS A 42 -1.53 7.91 7.98
C CYS A 42 -0.29 7.75 7.10
N LEU A 43 0.41 8.86 6.82
CA LEU A 43 1.64 8.86 6.01
C LEU A 43 2.84 8.26 6.74
N VAL A 44 2.84 8.30 8.07
CA VAL A 44 3.93 7.84 8.94
C VAL A 44 3.32 7.03 10.09
N PRO A 45 2.85 5.79 9.84
CA PRO A 45 2.23 4.96 10.87
C PRO A 45 3.23 4.63 11.97
N LYS A 46 2.85 4.89 13.23
CA LYS A 46 3.70 4.69 14.42
C LYS A 46 3.30 3.47 15.25
N ASN A 47 2.06 3.01 15.06
CA ASN A 47 1.47 1.91 15.80
C ASN A 47 0.64 1.01 14.88
N GLU A 48 0.22 -0.14 15.39
CA GLU A 48 -0.56 -1.12 14.62
C GLU A 48 -1.92 -0.58 14.16
N ALA A 49 -2.57 0.26 14.95
CA ALA A 49 -3.86 0.85 14.59
C ALA A 49 -3.73 1.77 13.36
N ASP A 50 -2.63 2.54 13.25
CA ASP A 50 -2.35 3.35 12.07
C ASP A 50 -2.21 2.47 10.81
N CYS A 51 -1.45 1.37 10.92
CA CYS A 51 -1.27 0.42 9.81
C CYS A 51 -2.59 -0.21 9.36
N ILE A 52 -3.41 -0.68 10.32
CA ILE A 52 -4.70 -1.29 10.05
C ILE A 52 -5.65 -0.26 9.41
N SER A 53 -5.68 0.97 9.92
CA SER A 53 -6.50 2.05 9.35
C SER A 53 -6.13 2.32 7.88
N ASN A 54 -4.84 2.34 7.54
CA ASN A 54 -4.41 2.49 6.15
C ASN A 54 -4.90 1.35 5.26
N ILE A 55 -4.78 0.09 5.72
CA ILE A 55 -5.26 -1.06 4.96
C ILE A 55 -6.78 -0.97 4.75
N GLN A 56 -7.54 -0.56 5.77
CA GLN A 56 -8.98 -0.38 5.66
C GLN A 56 -9.37 0.70 4.64
N GLU A 57 -8.66 1.83 4.60
CA GLU A 57 -8.89 2.87 3.58
C GLU A 57 -8.64 2.35 2.16
N PHE A 58 -7.57 1.57 1.96
CA PHE A 58 -7.32 0.93 0.67
C PHE A 58 -8.46 0.00 0.25
N LEU A 59 -8.95 -0.84 1.16
CA LEU A 59 -10.04 -1.79 0.87
C LEU A 59 -11.36 -1.08 0.53
N LYS A 60 -11.66 0.06 1.16
CA LYS A 60 -12.82 0.89 0.79
C LYS A 60 -12.74 1.37 -0.66
N GLY A 61 -11.56 1.80 -1.11
CA GLY A 61 -11.34 2.17 -2.51
C GLY A 61 -11.46 0.98 -3.47
N CYS A 62 -10.99 -0.21 -3.06
CA CYS A 62 -11.12 -1.43 -3.86
C CYS A 62 -12.59 -1.84 -4.06
N ALA A 63 -13.45 -1.65 -3.05
CA ALA A 63 -14.88 -1.93 -3.18
C ALA A 63 -15.55 -1.11 -4.31
N LEU A 64 -15.04 0.09 -4.61
CA LEU A 64 -15.53 0.92 -5.73
C LEU A 64 -15.12 0.35 -7.10
N LEU A 65 -14.00 -0.36 -7.16
CA LEU A 65 -13.50 -1.02 -8.37
C LEU A 65 -14.19 -2.38 -8.63
N LYS A 66 -14.93 -2.92 -7.65
CA LYS A 66 -15.61 -4.22 -7.72
C LYS A 66 -14.66 -5.37 -8.12
N VAL A 67 -13.45 -5.35 -7.57
CA VAL A 67 -12.50 -6.46 -7.70
C VAL A 67 -12.93 -7.61 -6.79
N GLU A 68 -13.00 -8.83 -7.33
CA GLU A 68 -13.30 -10.08 -6.61
C GLU A 68 -12.03 -10.77 -6.10
#